data_AF-A0AB94IAL7-F1
#
_entry.id   AF-A0AB94IAL7-F1
#
_cell.length_a   1.000
_cell.length_b   1.000
_cell.length_c   1.000
_cell.angle_alpha   90.00
_cell.angle_beta   90.00
_cell.angle_gamma   90.00
#
_symmetry.space_group_name_H-M   'P 1'
#
loop_
_entity.id
_entity.type
_entity.pdbx_description
1 polymer ?
#
loop_
_entity_poly.entity_id
_entity_poly.type
_entity_poly.pdbx_seq_one_letter_code
_entity_poly.pdbx_strand_id
1 'polypeptide(L)'
;MKNFLFISFLLFSFSYFTHASDTDSNKNHYYLIVKDKINEEIQKQEWLASSLDNLIIENEQKINISGCDFKRFNGNKEDINTQLNNINFFFDYKEDLEKYFLSLNEFNGLYFIDATNTSEMCNGFIYKLIIKLNNNELIIPYDRTPLLNKKHLIFYKKLSIKEENKINNLKRNKNCLETKYFEMESTNVCYYKNMTILDVYDAMSYNPYHVFRHKIKEEVDVSVVYDDKDVDIDYKWLGKNKLEITQYFQGGITTYTFIYQNGKTKLITVLSPD
;
A
#
# COMPACT_ATOMS: atom_id res chain seq x y z
N MET A 1 -10.46 -36.73 55.97
CA MET A 1 -11.30 -35.91 55.05
C MET A 1 -10.90 -34.46 55.24
N LYS A 2 -10.65 -33.60 54.27
CA LYS A 2 -10.49 -33.62 52.81
C LYS A 2 -9.99 -32.18 52.52
N ASN A 3 -9.04 -32.04 51.60
CA ASN A 3 -8.76 -30.83 50.82
C ASN A 3 -8.26 -29.57 51.55
N PHE A 4 -6.93 -29.43 51.68
CA PHE A 4 -6.29 -28.10 51.82
C PHE A 4 -4.88 -28.05 51.20
N LEU A 5 -4.70 -28.66 50.02
CA LEU A 5 -3.37 -28.74 49.38
C LEU A 5 -3.36 -28.58 47.85
N PHE A 6 -4.28 -27.80 47.27
CA PHE A 6 -4.26 -27.52 45.83
C PHE A 6 -4.74 -26.10 45.51
N ILE A 7 -4.02 -25.06 45.96
CA ILE A 7 -4.24 -23.67 45.50
C ILE A 7 -2.94 -22.99 45.04
N SER A 8 -1.78 -23.63 45.15
CA SER A 8 -0.48 -23.05 44.78
C SER A 8 0.20 -23.70 43.57
N PHE A 9 -0.50 -24.54 42.79
CA PHE A 9 0.07 -25.23 41.62
C PHE A 9 -0.69 -24.97 40.30
N LEU A 10 -1.33 -23.80 40.17
CA LEU A 10 -2.05 -23.36 38.97
C LEU A 10 -1.62 -21.95 38.53
N LEU A 11 -0.35 -21.60 38.76
CA LEU A 11 0.28 -20.37 38.27
C LEU A 11 1.51 -20.63 37.38
N PHE A 12 1.79 -21.89 37.03
CA PHE A 12 2.94 -22.28 36.20
C PHE A 12 2.58 -23.01 34.90
N SER A 13 1.33 -22.93 34.45
CA SER A 13 0.94 -23.50 33.17
C SER A 13 0.26 -22.43 32.30
N PHE A 14 1.04 -21.98 31.31
CA PHE A 14 0.58 -21.36 30.07
C PHE A 14 0.17 -19.88 30.11
N SER A 15 1.17 -19.01 30.23
CA SER A 15 1.30 -17.95 29.23
C SER A 15 1.80 -18.58 27.92
N TYR A 16 0.99 -19.43 27.30
CA TYR A 16 1.05 -19.50 25.84
C TYR A 16 0.73 -18.08 25.41
N PHE A 17 1.75 -17.37 24.94
CA PHE A 17 1.55 -16.34 23.95
C PHE A 17 0.64 -16.98 22.90
N THR A 18 -0.64 -16.65 22.96
CA THR A 18 -1.47 -16.70 21.77
C THR A 18 -0.89 -15.62 20.86
N HIS A 19 0.20 -15.94 20.16
CA HIS A 19 0.31 -15.50 18.79
C HIS A 19 -0.92 -16.07 18.12
N ALA A 20 -2.02 -15.30 18.16
CA ALA A 20 -2.98 -15.37 17.08
C ALA A 20 -2.18 -14.95 15.84
N SER A 21 -1.54 -15.92 15.20
CA SER A 21 -1.25 -15.78 13.78
C SER A 21 -2.63 -15.79 13.13
N ASP A 22 -3.23 -14.61 13.08
CA ASP A 22 -4.46 -14.32 12.33
C ASP A 22 -4.15 -14.33 10.82
N THR A 23 -3.29 -15.28 10.42
CA THR A 23 -2.87 -15.57 9.06
C THR A 23 -3.90 -16.54 8.51
N ASP A 24 -5.08 -15.98 8.22
CA ASP A 24 -5.94 -16.55 7.19
C ASP A 24 -5.12 -16.51 5.89
N SER A 25 -4.79 -17.68 5.35
CA SER A 25 -3.88 -17.84 4.22
C SER A 25 -4.33 -17.11 2.95
N ASN A 26 -5.61 -16.72 2.90
CA ASN A 26 -6.20 -15.96 1.80
C ASN A 26 -6.39 -14.47 2.11
N LYS A 27 -6.05 -14.00 3.31
CA LYS A 27 -6.23 -12.61 3.72
C LYS A 27 -5.09 -11.76 3.19
N ASN A 28 -5.45 -10.80 2.34
CA ASN A 28 -4.50 -9.80 1.86
C ASN A 28 -4.18 -8.80 2.98
N HIS A 29 -2.90 -8.57 3.18
CA HIS A 29 -2.36 -7.45 3.93
C HIS A 29 -1.91 -6.34 3.00
N TYR A 30 -2.01 -5.10 3.48
CA TYR A 30 -1.75 -3.92 2.68
C TYR A 30 -0.66 -3.08 3.33
N TYR A 31 0.26 -2.55 2.52
CA TYR A 31 1.34 -1.72 3.02
C TYR A 31 1.45 -0.41 2.24
N LEU A 32 1.80 0.65 2.96
CA LEU A 32 2.09 1.98 2.41
C LEU A 32 3.48 2.44 2.84
N ILE A 33 4.07 3.29 2.02
CA ILE A 33 5.41 3.84 2.25
C ILE A 33 5.46 4.69 3.55
N VAL A 34 6.55 4.60 4.29
CA VAL A 34 6.83 5.41 5.48
C VAL A 34 7.67 6.61 5.06
N LYS A 35 6.99 7.69 4.63
CA LYS A 35 7.63 8.88 4.05
C LYS A 35 8.70 9.50 4.97
N ASP A 36 8.46 9.51 6.28
CA ASP A 36 9.37 10.09 7.28
C ASP A 36 10.70 9.32 7.45
N LYS A 37 10.78 8.07 6.95
CA LYS A 37 12.02 7.26 6.96
C LYS A 37 12.87 7.46 5.70
N ILE A 38 12.44 8.28 4.76
CA ILE A 38 13.26 8.64 3.60
C ILE A 38 14.27 9.71 4.01
N ASN A 39 15.55 9.34 4.00
CA ASN A 39 16.63 10.17 4.54
C ASN A 39 17.27 11.07 3.48
N GLU A 40 16.48 12.00 2.94
CA GLU A 40 16.87 12.90 1.86
C GLU A 40 16.49 14.35 2.18
N GLU A 41 17.05 15.29 1.42
CA GLU A 41 16.58 16.68 1.43
C GLU A 41 15.09 16.73 1.06
N ILE A 42 14.31 17.63 1.67
CA ILE A 42 12.83 17.66 1.60
C ILE A 42 12.30 17.48 0.17
N GLN A 43 12.80 18.25 -0.80
CA GLN A 43 12.35 18.15 -2.20
C GLN A 43 12.59 16.76 -2.82
N LYS A 44 13.76 16.16 -2.52
CA LYS A 44 14.11 14.81 -3.00
C LYS A 44 13.31 13.73 -2.26
N GLN A 45 13.07 13.92 -0.97
CA GLN A 45 12.23 13.07 -0.16
C GLN A 45 10.80 13.02 -0.72
N GLU A 46 10.22 14.17 -1.06
CA GLU A 46 8.87 14.26 -1.65
C GLU A 46 8.80 13.57 -3.01
N TRP A 47 9.75 13.88 -3.90
CA TRP A 47 9.83 13.23 -5.21
C TRP A 47 9.97 11.70 -5.10
N LEU A 48 10.86 11.23 -4.21
CA LEU A 48 11.08 9.80 -3.99
C LEU A 48 9.84 9.15 -3.38
N ALA A 49 9.27 9.76 -2.35
CA ALA A 49 8.03 9.28 -1.74
C ALA A 49 6.93 9.14 -2.79
N SER A 50 6.78 10.12 -3.67
CA SER A 50 5.77 10.13 -4.74
C SER A 50 6.05 9.14 -5.87
N SER A 51 7.31 8.85 -6.17
CA SER A 51 7.73 7.88 -7.19
C SER A 51 7.56 6.44 -6.72
N LEU A 52 7.70 6.22 -5.41
CA LEU A 52 7.64 4.90 -4.79
C LEU A 52 6.30 4.63 -4.07
N ASP A 53 5.36 5.57 -4.15
CA ASP A 53 4.02 5.48 -3.54
C ASP A 53 3.19 4.41 -4.25
N ASN A 54 3.41 3.14 -3.87
CA ASN A 54 2.68 2.01 -4.40
C ASN A 54 1.97 1.29 -3.25
N LEU A 55 0.73 0.86 -3.48
CA LEU A 55 0.03 -0.03 -2.56
C LEU A 55 0.60 -1.44 -2.73
N ILE A 56 1.32 -1.92 -1.72
CA ILE A 56 1.83 -3.28 -1.70
C ILE A 56 0.77 -4.21 -1.12
N ILE A 57 0.53 -5.34 -1.78
CA ILE A 57 -0.43 -6.36 -1.35
C ILE A 57 0.35 -7.63 -1.01
N GLU A 58 0.30 -8.09 0.22
CA GLU A 58 0.91 -9.34 0.66
C GLU A 58 -0.19 -10.38 0.95
N ASN A 59 0.04 -11.64 0.58
CA ASN A 59 -0.58 -12.79 1.23
C ASN A 59 0.51 -13.80 1.64
N GLU A 60 0.13 -14.97 2.17
CA GLU A 60 1.12 -15.95 2.64
C GLU A 60 2.12 -16.42 1.58
N GLN A 61 1.73 -16.40 0.30
CA GLN A 61 2.52 -16.97 -0.80
C GLN A 61 3.40 -15.93 -1.49
N LYS A 62 2.91 -14.70 -1.64
CA LYS A 62 3.54 -13.68 -2.46
C LYS A 62 3.25 -12.26 -2.01
N ILE A 63 4.10 -11.35 -2.47
CA ILE A 63 3.86 -9.91 -2.45
C ILE A 63 3.58 -9.45 -3.88
N ASN A 64 2.56 -8.62 -4.07
CA ASN A 64 2.27 -7.95 -5.33
C ASN A 64 2.50 -6.44 -5.19
N ILE A 65 3.28 -5.88 -6.11
CA ILE A 65 3.47 -4.42 -6.25
C ILE A 65 3.21 -4.07 -7.69
N SER A 66 2.20 -3.24 -7.94
CA SER A 66 1.91 -2.69 -9.27
C SER A 66 1.79 -3.77 -10.37
N GLY A 67 1.19 -4.91 -10.03
CA GLY A 67 1.03 -6.05 -10.96
C GLY A 67 2.20 -7.05 -10.95
N CYS A 68 3.32 -6.71 -10.32
CA CYS A 68 4.50 -7.57 -10.22
C CYS A 68 4.47 -8.42 -8.96
N ASP A 69 4.57 -9.73 -9.15
CA ASP A 69 4.58 -10.71 -8.09
C ASP A 69 6.02 -10.97 -7.61
N PHE A 70 6.18 -11.06 -6.29
CA PHE A 70 7.39 -11.43 -5.60
C PHE A 70 7.12 -12.70 -4.81
N LYS A 71 7.85 -13.77 -5.13
CA LYS A 71 7.73 -15.06 -4.46
C LYS A 71 8.55 -15.07 -3.19
N ARG A 72 7.97 -15.64 -2.13
CA ARG A 72 8.70 -15.85 -0.88
C ARG A 72 9.85 -16.83 -1.10
N PHE A 73 11.02 -16.46 -0.61
CA PHE A 73 12.16 -17.36 -0.49
C PHE A 73 11.91 -18.36 0.64
N ASN A 74 12.04 -19.64 0.32
CA ASN A 74 11.93 -20.71 1.30
C ASN A 74 13.29 -20.95 1.95
N GLY A 75 13.51 -20.33 3.10
CA GLY A 75 14.70 -20.50 3.90
C GLY A 75 14.47 -20.07 5.34
N ASN A 76 15.31 -20.56 6.24
CA ASN A 76 15.33 -20.09 7.62
C ASN A 76 16.07 -18.74 7.71
N LYS A 77 16.25 -18.25 8.93
CA LYS A 77 16.90 -16.96 9.18
C LYS A 77 18.36 -16.89 8.74
N GLU A 78 19.10 -17.97 8.92
CA GLU A 78 20.51 -18.08 8.49
C GLU A 78 20.60 -18.07 6.97
N ASP A 79 19.67 -18.77 6.30
CA ASP A 79 19.56 -18.75 4.84
C ASP A 79 19.27 -17.33 4.33
N ILE A 80 18.33 -16.61 4.96
CA ILE A 80 18.01 -15.22 4.62
C ILE A 80 19.25 -14.33 4.75
N ASN A 81 19.95 -14.39 5.89
CA ASN A 81 21.15 -13.59 6.11
C ASN A 81 22.26 -13.94 5.11
N THR A 82 22.40 -15.20 4.74
CA THR A 82 23.33 -15.65 3.70
C THR A 82 22.99 -15.04 2.35
N GLN A 83 21.70 -15.06 1.95
CA GLN A 83 21.26 -14.43 0.70
C GLN A 83 21.52 -12.92 0.68
N LEU A 84 21.23 -12.22 1.78
CA LEU A 84 21.51 -10.79 1.92
C LEU A 84 23.01 -10.49 1.85
N ASN A 85 23.85 -11.33 2.46
CA ASN A 85 25.30 -11.18 2.39
C ASN A 85 25.83 -11.40 0.96
N ASN A 86 25.30 -12.38 0.23
CA ASN A 86 25.71 -12.68 -1.15
C ASN A 86 25.48 -11.51 -2.13
N ILE A 87 24.54 -10.62 -1.82
CA ILE A 87 24.27 -9.41 -2.60
C ILE A 87 24.89 -8.15 -1.98
N ASN A 88 25.83 -8.31 -1.04
CA ASN A 88 26.49 -7.23 -0.31
C ASN A 88 25.54 -6.28 0.45
N PHE A 89 24.32 -6.72 0.79
CA PHE A 89 23.30 -5.87 1.40
C PHE A 89 23.81 -5.17 2.67
N PHE A 90 24.48 -5.90 3.57
CA PHE A 90 24.98 -5.35 4.84
C PHE A 90 26.06 -4.30 4.66
N PHE A 91 26.85 -4.40 3.59
CA PHE A 91 27.88 -3.43 3.26
C PHE A 91 27.26 -2.20 2.57
N ASP A 92 26.44 -2.45 1.55
CA ASP A 92 25.84 -1.44 0.69
C ASP A 92 24.86 -0.52 1.42
N TYR A 93 24.16 -1.04 2.43
CA TYR A 93 23.12 -0.32 3.18
C TYR A 93 23.52 -0.09 4.65
N LYS A 94 24.81 -0.19 4.97
CA LYS A 94 25.35 -0.09 6.34
C LYS A 94 24.82 1.13 7.11
N GLU A 95 24.82 2.30 6.48
CA GLU A 95 24.40 3.54 7.14
C GLU A 95 22.93 3.52 7.55
N ASP A 96 22.04 3.02 6.70
CA ASP A 96 20.61 2.91 7.02
C ASP A 96 20.37 1.79 8.06
N LEU A 97 21.12 0.69 7.98
CA LEU A 97 21.06 -0.37 8.99
C LEU A 97 21.43 0.15 10.39
N GLU A 98 22.50 0.94 10.49
CA GLU A 98 22.92 1.58 11.74
C GLU A 98 21.89 2.60 12.23
N LYS A 99 21.41 3.48 11.33
CA LYS A 99 20.42 4.52 11.64
C LYS A 99 19.12 3.95 12.20
N TYR A 100 18.64 2.84 11.63
CA TYR A 100 17.38 2.22 12.00
C TYR A 100 17.54 1.04 12.98
N PHE A 101 18.74 0.85 13.55
CA PHE A 101 19.06 -0.20 14.51
C PHE A 101 18.70 -1.63 14.02
N LEU A 102 18.87 -1.87 12.71
CA LEU A 102 18.54 -3.14 12.08
C LEU A 102 19.70 -4.12 12.24
N SER A 103 19.50 -5.15 13.06
CA SER A 103 20.46 -6.24 13.25
C SER A 103 20.13 -7.44 12.36
N LEU A 104 21.07 -8.39 12.24
CA LEU A 104 20.86 -9.69 11.59
C LEU A 104 19.65 -10.47 12.14
N ASN A 105 19.18 -10.09 13.33
CA ASN A 105 18.02 -10.70 13.94
C ASN A 105 16.67 -10.16 13.47
N GLU A 106 16.64 -9.04 12.73
CA GLU A 106 15.40 -8.36 12.35
C GLU A 106 14.76 -8.91 11.08
N PHE A 107 15.51 -9.63 10.24
CA PHE A 107 15.04 -10.12 8.95
C PHE A 107 14.27 -11.44 9.10
N ASN A 108 13.00 -11.43 8.73
CA ASN A 108 12.03 -12.53 8.91
C ASN A 108 11.51 -13.11 7.58
N GLY A 109 11.70 -12.40 6.48
CA GLY A 109 11.29 -12.88 5.18
C GLY A 109 12.05 -12.20 4.06
N LEU A 110 12.19 -12.91 2.96
CA LEU A 110 12.85 -12.45 1.75
C LEU A 110 11.95 -12.82 0.58
N TYR A 111 11.71 -11.88 -0.32
CA TYR A 111 10.85 -12.08 -1.47
C TYR A 111 11.57 -11.57 -2.71
N PHE A 112 11.64 -12.41 -3.72
CA PHE A 112 12.29 -12.10 -4.99
C PHE A 112 11.26 -11.94 -6.08
N ILE A 113 11.54 -11.03 -7.02
CA ILE A 113 10.68 -10.86 -8.19
C ILE A 113 10.50 -12.21 -8.90
N ASP A 114 9.25 -12.56 -9.19
CA ASP A 114 8.92 -13.79 -9.88
C ASP A 114 9.25 -13.65 -11.36
N ALA A 115 10.38 -14.21 -11.78
CA ALA A 115 10.83 -14.16 -13.17
C ALA A 115 9.87 -14.82 -14.17
N THR A 116 8.87 -15.59 -13.69
CA THR A 116 7.81 -16.12 -14.54
C THR A 116 6.72 -15.09 -14.87
N ASN A 117 6.72 -13.93 -14.20
CA ASN A 117 5.83 -12.83 -14.49
C ASN A 117 6.37 -12.04 -15.69
N THR A 118 5.99 -12.47 -16.90
CA THR A 118 6.53 -12.00 -18.19
C THR A 118 6.04 -10.63 -18.62
N SER A 119 5.34 -9.86 -17.77
CA SER A 119 4.87 -8.53 -18.18
C SER A 119 6.05 -7.56 -18.35
N GLU A 120 6.01 -6.75 -19.42
CA GLU A 120 7.04 -5.74 -19.69
C GLU A 120 7.24 -4.79 -18.50
N MET A 121 6.15 -4.49 -17.79
CA MET A 121 6.13 -3.68 -16.58
C MET A 121 7.02 -4.27 -15.47
N CYS A 122 7.04 -5.59 -15.30
CA CYS A 122 7.86 -6.26 -14.29
C CYS A 122 9.32 -6.42 -14.70
N ASN A 123 9.59 -6.53 -16.00
CA ASN A 123 10.95 -6.59 -16.52
C ASN A 123 11.70 -5.26 -16.31
N GLY A 124 10.99 -4.13 -16.41
CA GLY A 124 11.52 -2.79 -16.15
C GLY A 124 11.45 -2.37 -14.67
N PHE A 125 10.95 -3.24 -13.79
CA PHE A 125 10.75 -2.89 -12.39
C PHE A 125 12.09 -2.72 -11.67
N ILE A 126 12.25 -1.58 -11.00
CA ILE A 126 13.49 -1.19 -10.32
C ILE A 126 13.83 -2.09 -9.13
N TYR A 127 12.83 -2.77 -8.55
CA TYR A 127 13.00 -3.61 -7.37
C TYR A 127 13.06 -5.07 -7.73
N LYS A 128 14.06 -5.75 -7.20
CA LYS A 128 14.22 -7.21 -7.35
C LYS A 128 14.05 -7.98 -6.04
N LEU A 129 14.05 -7.25 -4.92
CA LEU A 129 14.05 -7.81 -3.58
C LEU A 129 13.14 -7.01 -2.65
N ILE A 130 12.38 -7.72 -1.84
CA ILE A 130 11.65 -7.17 -0.70
C ILE A 130 12.03 -7.98 0.52
N ILE A 131 12.31 -7.28 1.62
CA ILE A 131 12.72 -7.88 2.89
C ILE A 131 11.62 -7.61 3.90
N LYS A 132 11.13 -8.64 4.58
CA LYS A 132 10.15 -8.51 5.66
C LYS A 132 10.86 -8.55 7.01
N LEU A 133 10.54 -7.58 7.86
CA LEU A 133 11.08 -7.50 9.22
C LEU A 133 10.19 -8.24 10.24
N ASN A 134 10.74 -8.50 11.43
CA ASN A 134 10.01 -9.09 12.57
C ASN A 134 8.78 -8.25 12.99
N ASN A 135 8.89 -6.93 12.89
CA ASN A 135 7.81 -6.00 13.23
C ASN A 135 6.72 -5.91 12.14
N ASN A 136 6.79 -6.73 11.09
CA ASN A 136 5.95 -6.69 9.89
C ASN A 136 6.05 -5.38 9.10
N GLU A 137 7.17 -4.66 9.14
CA GLU A 137 7.49 -3.70 8.08
C GLU A 137 8.13 -4.44 6.90
N LEU A 138 7.98 -3.87 5.70
CA LEU A 138 8.73 -4.28 4.52
C LEU A 138 9.82 -3.26 4.24
N ILE A 139 10.97 -3.74 3.80
CA ILE A 139 12.07 -2.94 3.29
C ILE A 139 12.27 -3.29 1.83
N ILE A 140 12.39 -2.24 1.01
CA ILE A 140 12.83 -2.36 -0.37
C ILE A 140 14.20 -1.67 -0.49
N PRO A 141 15.27 -2.43 -0.79
CA PRO A 141 16.56 -1.85 -1.13
C PRO A 141 16.44 -1.05 -2.43
N TYR A 142 16.81 0.23 -2.40
CA TYR A 142 16.73 1.12 -3.54
C TYR A 142 18.13 1.56 -3.98
N ASP A 143 18.53 1.04 -5.14
CA ASP A 143 19.78 1.36 -5.81
C ASP A 143 19.53 2.42 -6.91
N ARG A 144 20.12 3.61 -6.73
CA ARG A 144 20.16 4.77 -7.65
C ARG A 144 18.91 5.63 -7.79
N THR A 145 19.18 6.94 -7.74
CA THR A 145 18.68 7.89 -8.75
C THR A 145 19.90 8.52 -9.46
N PRO A 146 19.74 9.11 -10.66
CA PRO A 146 20.79 9.90 -11.31
C PRO A 146 21.30 11.10 -10.49
N LEU A 147 20.60 11.45 -9.39
CA LEU A 147 20.88 12.58 -8.51
C LEU A 147 21.48 12.16 -7.16
N LEU A 148 21.52 10.86 -6.84
CA LEU A 148 21.92 10.31 -5.56
C LEU A 148 22.98 9.21 -5.75
N ASN A 149 24.21 9.49 -5.34
CA ASN A 149 25.28 8.50 -5.26
C ASN A 149 25.16 7.58 -4.02
N LYS A 150 23.98 7.51 -3.41
CA LYS A 150 23.74 6.81 -2.15
C LYS A 150 22.59 5.81 -2.29
N LYS A 151 22.77 4.65 -1.64
CA LYS A 151 21.78 3.57 -1.56
C LYS A 151 20.92 3.77 -0.32
N HIS A 152 19.62 3.49 -0.44
CA HIS A 152 18.66 3.72 0.63
C HIS A 152 17.71 2.55 0.85
N LEU A 153 17.34 2.32 2.10
CA LEU A 153 16.28 1.41 2.49
C LEU A 153 14.95 2.17 2.52
N ILE A 154 14.01 1.74 1.69
CA ILE A 154 12.66 2.31 1.64
C ILE A 154 11.74 1.42 2.46
N PHE A 155 11.08 2.02 3.44
CA PHE A 155 10.25 1.32 4.40
C PHE A 155 8.78 1.40 4.02
N TYR A 156 8.07 0.30 4.17
CA TYR A 156 6.63 0.22 4.06
C TYR A 156 6.04 -0.36 5.34
N LYS A 157 4.97 0.25 5.81
CA LYS A 157 4.27 -0.16 7.01
C LYS A 157 2.94 -0.81 6.66
N LYS A 158 2.65 -1.91 7.34
CA LYS A 158 1.36 -2.59 7.27
C LYS A 158 0.23 -1.68 7.76
N LEU A 159 -0.87 -1.62 7.02
CA LEU A 159 -2.09 -0.94 7.41
C LEU A 159 -2.74 -1.63 8.61
N SER A 160 -3.46 -0.85 9.42
CA SER A 160 -4.21 -1.41 10.53
C SER A 160 -5.41 -2.23 10.03
N ILE A 161 -5.89 -3.17 10.85
CA ILE A 161 -7.04 -4.03 10.51
C ILE A 161 -8.27 -3.21 10.07
N LYS A 162 -8.50 -2.04 10.70
CA LYS A 162 -9.60 -1.14 10.34
C LYS A 162 -9.47 -0.61 8.91
N GLU A 163 -8.26 -0.29 8.48
CA GLU A 163 -7.95 0.25 7.16
C GLU A 163 -7.97 -0.84 6.10
N GLU A 164 -7.37 -2.01 6.38
CA GLU A 164 -7.47 -3.19 5.51
C GLU A 164 -8.94 -3.56 5.26
N ASN A 165 -9.79 -3.48 6.29
CA ASN A 165 -11.22 -3.74 6.16
C ASN A 165 -11.93 -2.77 5.23
N LYS A 166 -11.55 -1.48 5.19
CA LYS A 166 -12.11 -0.51 4.23
C LYS A 166 -11.80 -0.92 2.79
N ILE A 167 -10.52 -1.24 2.51
CA ILE A 167 -10.07 -1.68 1.17
C ILE A 167 -10.77 -2.99 0.77
N ASN A 168 -10.83 -3.96 1.68
CA ASN A 168 -11.48 -5.24 1.43
C ASN A 168 -13.00 -5.09 1.25
N ASN A 169 -13.65 -4.15 1.94
CA ASN A 169 -15.07 -3.85 1.74
C ASN A 169 -15.33 -3.23 0.36
N LEU A 170 -14.48 -2.29 -0.06
CA LEU A 170 -14.50 -1.70 -1.39
C LEU A 170 -14.41 -2.78 -2.47
N LYS A 171 -13.40 -3.65 -2.40
CA LYS A 171 -13.19 -4.74 -3.37
C LYS A 171 -14.38 -5.71 -3.42
N ARG A 172 -14.93 -6.13 -2.28
CA ARG A 172 -16.04 -7.09 -2.21
C ARG A 172 -17.36 -6.55 -2.75
N ASN A 173 -17.59 -5.25 -2.63
CA ASN A 173 -18.86 -4.64 -3.05
C ASN A 173 -18.80 -3.97 -4.44
N LYS A 174 -17.63 -3.98 -5.08
CA LYS A 174 -17.38 -3.40 -6.40
C LYS A 174 -17.97 -4.27 -7.50
N ASN A 175 -18.72 -3.65 -8.41
CA ASN A 175 -19.12 -4.22 -9.68
C ASN A 175 -18.99 -3.15 -10.77
N CYS A 176 -18.15 -3.37 -11.77
CA CYS A 176 -17.92 -2.41 -12.84
C CYS A 176 -18.45 -2.91 -14.18
N LEU A 177 -18.95 -1.96 -14.96
CA LEU A 177 -19.28 -2.18 -16.35
C LEU A 177 -18.00 -2.21 -17.19
N GLU A 178 -18.12 -2.68 -18.42
CA GLU A 178 -17.04 -2.58 -19.40
C GLU A 178 -16.65 -1.12 -19.63
N THR A 179 -15.34 -0.85 -19.65
CA THR A 179 -14.79 0.48 -19.94
C THR A 179 -15.15 0.85 -21.36
N LYS A 180 -15.74 2.03 -21.54
CA LYS A 180 -16.03 2.59 -22.85
C LYS A 180 -14.89 3.50 -23.27
N TYR A 181 -14.49 3.42 -24.53
CA TYR A 181 -13.52 4.30 -25.14
C TYR A 181 -14.20 5.10 -26.23
N PHE A 182 -13.97 6.41 -26.25
CA PHE A 182 -14.47 7.30 -27.29
C PHE A 182 -13.39 8.32 -27.58
N GLU A 183 -12.93 8.36 -28.83
CA GLU A 183 -11.75 9.16 -29.21
C GLU A 183 -10.55 8.87 -28.31
N MET A 184 -10.01 9.89 -27.63
CA MET A 184 -8.91 9.76 -26.66
C MET A 184 -9.40 9.58 -25.22
N GLU A 185 -10.71 9.58 -24.99
CA GLU A 185 -11.29 9.46 -23.65
C GLU A 185 -11.64 8.01 -23.29
N SER A 186 -11.55 7.70 -21.99
CA SER A 186 -12.09 6.47 -21.44
C SER A 186 -13.04 6.72 -20.27
N THR A 187 -14.15 5.99 -20.25
CA THR A 187 -15.16 6.06 -19.19
C THR A 187 -15.32 4.71 -18.52
N ASN A 188 -15.09 4.68 -17.20
CA ASN A 188 -15.32 3.52 -16.35
C ASN A 188 -16.49 3.81 -15.39
N VAL A 189 -17.41 2.86 -15.28
CA VAL A 189 -18.56 2.97 -14.36
C VAL A 189 -18.55 1.79 -13.40
N CYS A 190 -18.42 2.09 -12.11
CA CYS A 190 -18.46 1.11 -11.03
C CYS A 190 -19.61 1.38 -10.06
N TYR A 191 -20.16 0.32 -9.49
CA TYR A 191 -21.15 0.35 -8.43
C TYR A 191 -20.58 -0.31 -7.18
N TYR A 192 -20.81 0.32 -6.03
CA TYR A 192 -20.39 -0.14 -4.71
C TYR A 192 -21.62 -0.30 -3.83
N LYS A 193 -22.04 -1.55 -3.60
CA LYS A 193 -23.20 -1.86 -2.74
C LYS A 193 -22.88 -1.60 -1.27
N ASN A 194 -23.86 -1.14 -0.51
CA ASN A 194 -23.77 -0.92 0.94
C ASN A 194 -22.60 0.01 1.35
N MET A 195 -22.24 0.97 0.50
CA MET A 195 -21.17 1.94 0.75
C MET A 195 -21.65 3.34 0.39
N THR A 196 -21.43 4.30 1.28
CA THR A 196 -21.66 5.74 1.05
C THR A 196 -20.58 6.34 0.14
N ILE A 197 -20.74 7.60 -0.28
CA ILE A 197 -19.70 8.33 -1.04
C ILE A 197 -18.41 8.39 -0.24
N LEU A 198 -18.50 8.75 1.04
CA LEU A 198 -17.34 8.84 1.93
C LEU A 198 -16.66 7.48 2.12
N ASP A 199 -17.42 6.38 2.27
CA ASP A 199 -16.83 5.04 2.39
C ASP A 199 -16.02 4.65 1.15
N VAL A 200 -16.54 4.95 -0.04
CA VAL A 200 -15.86 4.65 -1.30
C VAL A 200 -14.62 5.54 -1.45
N TYR A 201 -14.75 6.84 -1.20
CA TYR A 201 -13.67 7.81 -1.26
C TYR A 201 -12.51 7.43 -0.32
N ASP A 202 -12.82 7.21 0.96
CA ASP A 202 -11.85 6.82 2.00
C ASP A 202 -11.13 5.51 1.64
N ALA A 203 -11.85 4.53 1.09
CA ALA A 203 -11.23 3.27 0.72
C ALA A 203 -10.31 3.43 -0.51
N MET A 204 -10.70 4.28 -1.47
CA MET A 204 -9.90 4.59 -2.64
C MET A 204 -8.66 5.42 -2.30
N SER A 205 -8.68 6.28 -1.27
CA SER A 205 -7.52 7.08 -0.86
C SER A 205 -6.31 6.27 -0.38
N TYR A 206 -6.51 5.00 0.00
CA TYR A 206 -5.40 4.10 0.32
C TYR A 206 -4.64 3.59 -0.89
N ASN A 207 -5.19 3.75 -2.09
CA ASN A 207 -4.51 3.37 -3.31
C ASN A 207 -3.88 4.62 -3.94
N PRO A 208 -2.54 4.77 -3.94
CA PRO A 208 -1.87 5.96 -4.45
C PRO A 208 -2.10 6.24 -5.94
N TYR A 209 -2.61 5.28 -6.71
CA TYR A 209 -3.10 5.52 -8.08
C TYR A 209 -4.24 6.54 -8.14
N HIS A 210 -4.97 6.74 -7.05
CA HIS A 210 -5.96 7.82 -6.93
C HIS A 210 -5.35 8.99 -6.18
N VAL A 211 -5.48 10.20 -6.74
CA VAL A 211 -5.00 11.42 -6.08
C VAL A 211 -6.04 11.94 -5.05
N PHE A 212 -6.47 11.05 -4.16
CA PHE A 212 -7.48 11.34 -3.12
C PHE A 212 -6.80 11.51 -1.77
N ARG A 213 -6.21 12.69 -1.52
CA ARG A 213 -5.47 12.96 -0.27
C ARG A 213 -6.21 13.89 0.69
N HIS A 214 -7.15 14.69 0.18
CA HIS A 214 -7.91 15.63 0.99
C HIS A 214 -8.99 14.90 1.81
N LYS A 215 -9.09 15.19 3.10
CA LYS A 215 -10.21 14.67 3.91
C LYS A 215 -11.47 15.47 3.61
N ILE A 216 -12.29 14.94 2.72
CA ILE A 216 -13.55 15.57 2.34
C ILE A 216 -14.57 15.52 3.48
N LYS A 217 -15.43 16.55 3.53
CA LYS A 217 -16.64 16.58 4.35
C LYS A 217 -17.82 16.75 3.42
N GLU A 218 -18.95 16.13 3.76
CA GLU A 218 -20.19 16.26 2.99
C GLU A 218 -20.59 17.74 2.86
N GLU A 219 -21.02 18.11 1.65
CA GLU A 219 -21.57 19.44 1.33
C GLU A 219 -20.59 20.60 1.52
N VAL A 220 -19.29 20.31 1.55
CA VAL A 220 -18.22 21.30 1.57
C VAL A 220 -17.44 21.22 0.27
N ASP A 221 -17.60 22.24 -0.57
CA ASP A 221 -16.80 22.42 -1.77
C ASP A 221 -15.39 22.89 -1.37
N VAL A 222 -14.38 22.34 -2.05
CA VAL A 222 -12.99 22.67 -1.77
C VAL A 222 -12.15 22.51 -3.03
N SER A 223 -11.17 23.39 -3.20
CA SER A 223 -10.13 23.28 -4.21
C SER A 223 -8.79 23.09 -3.52
N VAL A 224 -7.97 22.18 -4.03
CA VAL A 224 -6.68 21.80 -3.43
C VAL A 224 -5.65 21.65 -4.52
N VAL A 225 -4.45 22.15 -4.27
CA VAL A 225 -3.28 21.99 -5.16
C VAL A 225 -2.32 21.00 -4.52
N TYR A 226 -1.81 20.04 -5.29
CA TYR A 226 -0.74 19.14 -4.87
C TYR A 226 0.49 19.34 -5.75
N ASP A 227 1.41 20.19 -5.26
CA ASP A 227 2.65 20.54 -5.95
C ASP A 227 3.53 19.31 -6.28
N ASP A 228 3.54 18.29 -5.41
CA ASP A 228 4.34 17.08 -5.61
C ASP A 228 3.86 16.16 -6.75
N LYS A 229 2.67 16.43 -7.27
CA LYS A 229 2.03 15.68 -8.37
C LYS A 229 1.61 16.59 -9.53
N ASP A 230 1.92 17.89 -9.47
CA ASP A 230 1.52 18.91 -10.43
C ASP A 230 0.03 18.77 -10.82
N VAL A 231 -0.84 18.72 -9.81
CA VAL A 231 -2.28 18.48 -10.00
C VAL A 231 -3.12 19.41 -9.13
N ASP A 232 -4.08 20.06 -9.79
CA ASP A 232 -5.14 20.83 -9.14
C ASP A 232 -6.40 19.98 -9.04
N ILE A 233 -7.07 20.04 -7.90
CA ILE A 233 -8.25 19.22 -7.64
C ILE A 233 -9.39 20.05 -7.10
N ASP A 234 -10.52 19.99 -7.79
CA ASP A 234 -11.78 20.58 -7.37
C ASP A 234 -12.74 19.51 -6.87
N TYR A 235 -13.28 19.72 -5.68
CA TYR A 235 -14.32 18.90 -5.07
C TYR A 235 -15.61 19.72 -5.00
N LYS A 236 -16.67 19.23 -5.62
CA LYS A 236 -17.96 19.90 -5.69
C LYS A 236 -19.10 18.97 -5.30
N TRP A 237 -19.80 19.33 -4.23
CA TRP A 237 -20.98 18.62 -3.78
C TRP A 237 -22.23 19.18 -4.45
N LEU A 238 -23.09 18.28 -4.93
CA LEU A 238 -24.40 18.58 -5.46
C LEU A 238 -25.44 17.98 -4.51
N GLY A 239 -25.50 18.56 -3.31
CA GLY A 239 -26.17 18.02 -2.13
C GLY A 239 -25.50 16.74 -1.61
N LYS A 240 -26.01 16.21 -0.49
CA LYS A 240 -25.44 15.02 0.18
C LYS A 240 -25.28 13.74 -0.65
N ASN A 241 -25.98 13.61 -1.78
CA ASN A 241 -26.03 12.37 -2.56
C ASN A 241 -25.15 12.39 -3.81
N LYS A 242 -24.45 13.49 -4.11
CA LYS A 242 -23.62 13.58 -5.31
C LYS A 242 -22.37 14.41 -5.04
N LEU A 243 -21.22 13.86 -5.42
CA LEU A 243 -19.92 14.52 -5.35
C LEU A 243 -19.25 14.41 -6.72
N GLU A 244 -18.77 15.53 -7.24
CA GLU A 244 -17.92 15.61 -8.43
C GLU A 244 -16.52 16.01 -7.99
N ILE A 245 -15.52 15.28 -8.48
CA ILE A 245 -14.11 15.58 -8.24
C ILE A 245 -13.45 15.69 -9.61
N THR A 246 -12.84 16.83 -9.89
CA THR A 246 -12.08 17.05 -11.13
C THR A 246 -10.62 17.23 -10.79
N GLN A 247 -9.76 16.46 -11.44
CA GLN A 247 -8.30 16.51 -11.31
C GLN A 247 -7.71 17.03 -12.61
N TYR A 248 -7.00 18.14 -12.54
CA TYR A 248 -6.36 18.82 -13.66
C TYR A 248 -4.86 18.51 -13.61
N PHE A 249 -4.39 17.74 -14.58
CA PHE A 249 -2.97 17.46 -14.78
C PHE A 249 -2.47 18.27 -15.98
N GLN A 250 -1.16 18.48 -16.09
CA GLN A 250 -0.57 19.12 -17.27
C GLN A 250 -0.80 18.36 -18.58
N GLY A 251 -1.17 17.08 -18.52
CA GLY A 251 -1.42 16.21 -19.68
C GLY A 251 -2.86 15.69 -19.78
N GLY A 252 -3.82 16.41 -19.19
CA GLY A 252 -5.25 16.10 -19.32
C GLY A 252 -6.04 16.16 -18.02
N ILE A 253 -7.30 15.74 -18.10
CA ILE A 253 -8.28 15.89 -17.02
C ILE A 253 -8.84 14.53 -16.63
N THR A 254 -8.98 14.30 -15.32
CA THR A 254 -9.72 13.15 -14.80
C THR A 254 -10.90 13.62 -13.96
N THR A 255 -12.10 13.15 -14.29
CA THR A 255 -13.31 13.46 -13.53
C THR A 255 -13.86 12.21 -12.84
N TYR A 256 -14.22 12.36 -11.56
CA TYR A 256 -14.90 11.35 -10.77
C TYR A 256 -16.27 11.88 -10.33
N THR A 257 -17.35 11.21 -10.74
CA THR A 257 -18.71 11.51 -10.29
C THR A 257 -19.24 10.40 -9.42
N PHE A 258 -19.40 10.68 -8.13
CA PHE A 258 -20.03 9.81 -7.14
C PHE A 258 -21.51 10.15 -7.04
N ILE A 259 -22.38 9.14 -7.07
CA ILE A 259 -23.83 9.27 -6.91
C ILE A 259 -24.30 8.20 -5.94
N TYR A 260 -24.79 8.60 -4.77
CA TYR A 260 -25.35 7.70 -3.77
C TYR A 260 -26.88 7.65 -3.85
N GLN A 261 -27.41 6.46 -4.06
CA GLN A 261 -28.85 6.23 -4.13
C GLN A 261 -29.16 4.77 -3.77
N ASN A 262 -30.25 4.52 -3.05
CA ASN A 262 -30.76 3.17 -2.74
C ASN A 262 -29.69 2.26 -2.10
N GLY A 263 -28.94 2.77 -1.14
CA GLY A 263 -27.92 1.99 -0.41
C GLY A 263 -26.69 1.61 -1.24
N LYS A 264 -26.47 2.24 -2.39
CA LYS A 264 -25.29 2.01 -3.25
C LYS A 264 -24.70 3.31 -3.75
N THR A 265 -23.38 3.32 -3.93
CA THR A 265 -22.66 4.41 -4.61
C THR A 265 -22.32 3.99 -6.02
N LYS A 266 -22.73 4.78 -7.01
CA LYS A 266 -22.22 4.71 -8.38
C LYS A 266 -21.04 5.66 -8.50
N LEU A 267 -19.92 5.19 -9.04
CA LEU A 267 -18.77 6.00 -9.42
C LEU A 267 -18.65 5.97 -10.94
N ILE A 268 -18.60 7.15 -11.56
CA ILE A 268 -18.26 7.33 -12.97
C ILE A 268 -16.89 7.98 -12.99
N THR A 269 -15.92 7.37 -13.64
CA THR A 269 -14.59 7.93 -13.87
C THR A 269 -14.44 8.20 -15.36
N VAL A 270 -14.12 9.43 -15.72
CA VAL A 270 -13.79 9.85 -17.08
C VAL A 270 -12.33 10.28 -17.08
N LEU A 271 -11.53 9.67 -17.95
CA LEU A 271 -10.13 10.02 -18.19
C LEU A 271 -10.07 10.64 -19.59
N SER A 272 -9.64 11.90 -19.65
CA SER A 272 -9.51 12.69 -20.89
C SER A 272 -8.06 13.22 -20.99
N PRO A 273 -7.13 12.43 -21.57
CA PRO A 273 -5.78 12.89 -21.85
C PRO A 273 -5.79 14.02 -22.89
N ASP A 274 -4.87 14.97 -22.75
CA ASP A 274 -4.63 16.05 -23.73
C ASP A 274 -3.75 15.59 -24.91
#